data_AF-A0A966Y856-F1
#
_entry.id   AF-A0A966Y856-F1
#
_cell.length_a   1.000
_cell.length_b   1.000
_cell.length_c   1.000
_cell.angle_alpha   90.00
_cell.angle_beta   90.00
_cell.angle_gamma   90.00
#
_symmetry.space_group_name_H-M   'P 1'
#
loop_
_entity.id
_entity.type
_entity.pdbx_description
1 polymer ?
#
loop_
_entity_poly.entity_id
_entity_poly.type
_entity_poly.pdbx_seq_one_letter_code
_entity_poly.pdbx_strand_id
1 'polypeptide(L)' 'YGEALRVSFPGMPHLGIWTKPGAGYVCIEPWQGHASPESWQGELADKPGMVAIMPGARQSFGMSISIDN' A
#
# COMPACT_ATOMS: atom_id res chain seq x y z
N TYR A 1 -3.19 -14.01 24.17
CA TYR A 1 -2.78 -13.64 22.81
C TYR A 1 -1.29 -13.30 22.90
N GLY A 2 -0.45 -13.87 22.04
CA GLY A 2 1.00 -13.67 22.08
C GLY A 2 1.41 -12.32 21.47
N GLU A 3 2.69 -12.18 21.13
CA GLU A 3 3.24 -10.99 20.46
C GLU A 3 2.48 -10.69 19.16
N ALA A 4 2.21 -9.41 18.90
CA ALA A 4 1.57 -8.94 17.68
C ALA A 4 2.38 -7.84 17.00
N LEU A 5 2.28 -7.76 15.67
CA LEU A 5 2.81 -6.62 14.90
C LEU A 5 1.68 -5.63 14.63
N ARG A 6 1.93 -4.35 14.95
CA ARG A 6 1.08 -3.24 14.53
C ARG A 6 1.76 -2.52 13.36
N VAL A 7 1.05 -2.47 12.24
CA VAL A 7 1.49 -1.75 11.04
C VAL A 7 0.52 -0.59 10.82
N SER A 8 1.03 0.64 10.90
CA SER A 8 0.26 1.86 10.59
C SER A 8 0.72 2.43 9.27
N PHE A 9 -0.22 2.88 8.45
CA PHE A 9 0.05 3.32 7.08
C PHE A 9 -0.71 4.61 6.69
N PRO A 10 -0.52 5.72 7.43
CA PRO A 10 -1.21 6.96 7.15
C PRO A 10 -0.94 7.47 5.73
N GLY A 11 -2.01 7.95 5.09
CA GLY A 11 -1.98 8.48 3.73
C GLY A 11 -2.08 7.41 2.65
N MET A 12 -2.09 6.11 2.98
CA MET A 12 -2.22 5.02 2.02
C MET A 12 -3.59 4.33 2.17
N PRO A 13 -4.44 4.33 1.13
CA PRO A 13 -5.81 3.82 1.21
C PRO A 13 -5.91 2.29 1.06
N HIS A 14 -4.86 1.61 0.63
CA HIS A 14 -4.90 0.18 0.33
C HIS A 14 -3.85 -0.60 1.13
N LEU A 15 -4.13 -1.88 1.37
CA LEU A 15 -3.23 -2.83 2.00
C LEU A 15 -3.21 -4.12 1.18
N GLY A 16 -2.07 -4.42 0.56
CA GLY A 16 -1.79 -5.72 -0.02
C GLY A 16 -1.41 -6.72 1.08
N ILE A 17 -2.01 -7.91 1.02
CA ILE A 17 -1.64 -9.06 1.86
C ILE A 17 -1.32 -10.21 0.92
N TRP A 18 -0.09 -10.73 1.00
CA TRP A 18 0.36 -11.76 0.08
C TRP A 18 1.32 -12.75 0.75
N THR A 19 1.31 -13.99 0.27
CA THR A 19 2.36 -14.96 0.58
C THR A 19 2.60 -15.84 -0.64
N LYS A 20 3.86 -16.24 -0.84
CA LYS A 20 4.17 -17.29 -1.81
C LYS A 20 3.61 -18.61 -1.26
N PRO A 21 2.90 -19.43 -2.07
CA PRO A 21 2.47 -20.75 -1.63
C PRO A 21 3.64 -21.57 -1.05
N GLY A 22 3.46 -22.05 0.19
CA GLY A 22 4.48 -22.80 0.93
C GLY A 22 5.52 -21.97 1.69
N ALA A 23 5.43 -20.64 1.68
CA ALA A 23 6.33 -19.79 2.46
C ALA A 23 5.94 -19.72 3.95
N GLY A 24 6.95 -19.58 4.80
CA GLY A 24 6.78 -19.35 6.25
C GLY A 24 6.64 -17.88 6.64
N TYR A 25 6.20 -17.02 5.73
CA TYR A 25 6.02 -15.58 5.97
C TYR A 25 4.78 -15.04 5.26
N VAL A 26 4.34 -13.84 5.65
CA VAL A 26 3.33 -13.05 4.97
C VAL A 26 3.88 -11.65 4.70
N CYS A 27 3.63 -11.12 3.52
CA CYS A 27 3.87 -9.72 3.17
C CYS A 27 2.69 -8.86 3.62
N ILE A 28 2.99 -7.73 4.25
CA ILE A 28 2.04 -6.68 4.61
C ILE A 28 2.48 -5.44 3.84
N GLU A 29 1.69 -5.00 2.87
CA GLU A 29 2.12 -4.05 1.85
C GLU A 29 1.18 -2.84 1.77
N PRO A 30 1.41 -1.78 2.56
CA PRO A 30 0.59 -0.58 2.45
C PRO A 30 0.85 0.16 1.13
N TRP A 31 -0.22 0.57 0.44
CA TRP A 31 -0.12 1.15 -0.90
C TRP A 31 -0.90 2.45 -1.07
N GLN A 32 -0.26 3.43 -1.71
CA GLN A 32 -0.93 4.49 -2.47
C GLN A 32 -0.86 4.13 -3.95
N GLY A 33 -1.97 3.62 -4.49
CA GLY A 33 -2.06 3.05 -5.83
C GLY A 33 -2.07 1.52 -5.81
N HIS A 34 -2.39 0.91 -6.95
CA HIS A 34 -2.39 -0.55 -7.09
C HIS A 34 -2.15 -0.93 -8.55
N ALA A 35 -2.03 -2.23 -8.82
CA ALA A 35 -1.92 -2.76 -10.18
C ALA A 35 -3.07 -2.25 -11.06
N SER A 36 -2.83 -2.13 -12.37
CA SER A 36 -3.89 -1.73 -13.29
C SER A 36 -5.01 -2.77 -13.29
N PRO A 37 -6.28 -2.34 -13.34
CA PRO A 37 -7.37 -3.25 -13.67
C PRO A 37 -7.03 -4.02 -14.96
N GLU A 38 -7.45 -5.28 -15.04
CA GLU A 38 -7.11 -6.17 -16.15
C GLU A 38 -7.47 -5.60 -17.53
N SER A 39 -8.56 -4.83 -17.61
CA SER A 39 -9.05 -4.20 -18.84
C SER A 39 -8.60 -2.75 -19.03
N TRP A 40 -7.70 -2.23 -18.20
CA TRP A 40 -7.28 -0.82 -18.27
C TRP A 40 -6.41 -0.56 -19.49
N GLN A 41 -6.88 0.35 -20.36
CA GLN A 41 -6.15 0.84 -21.54
C GLN A 41 -6.12 2.37 -21.59
N GLY A 42 -6.48 3.03 -20.49
CA GLY A 42 -6.53 4.49 -20.39
C GLY A 42 -5.17 5.11 -20.07
N GLU A 43 -5.14 6.44 -20.06
CA GLU A 43 -3.94 7.22 -19.78
C GLU A 43 -3.43 7.03 -18.35
N LEU A 44 -2.12 7.19 -18.14
CA LEU A 44 -1.50 7.05 -16.83
C LEU A 44 -2.15 7.98 -15.78
N ALA A 45 -2.50 9.20 -16.18
CA ALA A 45 -3.09 10.21 -15.30
C ALA A 45 -4.47 9.78 -14.75
N ASP A 46 -5.21 8.96 -15.50
CA ASP A 46 -6.55 8.51 -15.13
C ASP A 46 -6.54 7.13 -14.45
N LYS A 47 -5.36 6.50 -14.36
CA LYS A 47 -5.23 5.16 -13.78
C LYS A 47 -5.70 5.17 -12.31
N PRO A 48 -6.61 4.25 -11.91
CA PRO A 48 -7.10 4.19 -10.54
C PRO A 48 -5.97 4.08 -9.52
N GLY A 49 -6.09 4.89 -8.45
CA GLY A 49 -5.12 4.96 -7.36
C GLY A 49 -3.90 5.86 -7.63
N MET A 50 -3.75 6.41 -8.84
CA MET A 50 -2.74 7.42 -9.15
C MET A 50 -3.04 8.74 -8.43
N VAL A 51 -1.98 9.46 -8.02
CA VAL A 51 -2.12 10.78 -7.40
C VAL A 51 -1.26 11.77 -8.15
N ALA A 52 -1.87 12.80 -8.72
CA ALA A 52 -1.17 13.90 -9.36
C ALA A 52 -0.64 14.88 -8.29
N ILE A 53 0.67 15.13 -8.30
CA ILE A 53 1.31 16.13 -7.43
C ILE A 53 1.68 17.33 -8.29
N MET A 54 0.92 18.42 -8.12
CA MET A 54 1.10 19.64 -8.89
C MET A 54 2.43 20.35 -8.58
N PRO A 55 2.94 21.21 -9.48
CA PRO A 55 4.16 21.98 -9.21
C PRO A 55 4.07 22.74 -7.89
N GLY A 56 5.09 22.58 -7.03
CA GLY A 56 5.15 23.18 -5.70
C GLY A 56 4.33 22.47 -4.62
N ALA A 57 3.53 21.47 -4.96
CA ALA A 57 2.78 20.68 -3.98
C ALA A 57 3.66 19.58 -3.34
N ARG A 58 3.23 19.13 -2.16
CA ARG A 58 3.82 17.99 -1.45
C ARG A 58 2.72 17.08 -0.95
N GLN A 59 2.92 15.78 -1.11
CA GLN A 59 2.13 14.75 -0.45
C GLN A 59 3.07 13.90 0.42
N SER A 60 2.55 13.33 1.50
CA SER A 60 3.30 12.42 2.36
C SER A 60 2.51 11.15 2.61
N PHE A 61 3.25 10.05 2.62
CA PHE A 61 2.79 8.70 2.89
C PHE A 61 3.75 8.15 3.96
N GLY A 62 3.21 7.51 4.99
CA GLY A 62 4.03 7.02 6.09
C GLY A 62 3.72 5.56 6.39
N MET A 63 4.74 4.81 6.78
CA MET A 63 4.59 3.46 7.33
C MET A 63 5.37 3.38 8.64
N SER A 64 4.75 2.83 9.68
CA SER A 64 5.42 2.48 10.93
C SER A 64 5.05 1.07 11.34
N ILE A 65 6.02 0.37 11.93
CA ILE A 65 5.88 -1.00 12.41
C ILE A 65 6.31 -1.03 13.87
N SER A 66 5.46 -1.57 14.74
CA SER A 66 5.75 -1.78 16.16
C SER A 66 5.32 -3.17 16.60
N ILE A 67 5.84 -3.62 17.73
CA ILE A 67 5.38 -4.82 18.42
C ILE A 67 4.38 -4.37 19.50
N ASP A 68 3.18 -4.94 19.49
CA ASP A 68 2.21 -4.81 20.57
C ASP A 68 2.39 -6.03 21.50
N ASN A 69 2.60 -5.76 22.78
CA ASN A 69 2.70 -6.76 23.85
C ASN A 69 1.34 -6.99 24.53
#